data_AF-A0A495J9Q9-F1
#
_entry.id   AF-A0A495J9Q9-F1
#
_cell.length_a   1.000
_cell.length_b   1.000
_cell.length_c   1.000
_cell.angle_alpha   90.00
_cell.angle_beta   90.00
_cell.angle_gamma   90.00
#
_symmetry.space_group_name_H-M   'P 1'
#
loop_
_entity.id
_entity.type
_entity.pdbx_description
1 polymer ?
#
loop_
_entity_poly.entity_id
_entity_poly.type
_entity_poly.pdbx_seq_one_letter_code
_entity_poly.pdbx_strand_id
1 'polypeptide(L)'
;MVNQRLMIRKLQGSSLTLISHYLPIVLVSCILCSGCSLSEKKRRVITVLLDYSASSSEKVLDNYINVVDKDIFASMGPNDCLTVMPIDQASVREPVKLVYEDLTGIKFNRKNDGFAHAQDSIQTRIAAYIKNKQPVIESTLRDQRIKRRDYLYYTDILGALRQTDNMLEVTPQISQWEECKNFVIGRTHYTSENVIVILSDMIQDTPECSFNSRAALNYRQAGKYLQELKSSNKMPDLKKCKVFIIGATGRNAVQIDNIRSFWQTYFQMSNADLQAYGYNVEDKLTKYLASNDN
;
A
#
# COMPACT_ATOMS: atom_id res chain seq x y z
N MET A 1 31.20 -23.97 86.92
CA MET A 1 31.74 -23.63 85.58
C MET A 1 30.78 -24.17 84.53
N VAL A 2 30.51 -23.34 83.51
CA VAL A 2 29.84 -23.61 82.22
C VAL A 2 28.30 -23.68 82.21
N ASN A 3 27.73 -22.50 81.93
CA ASN A 3 26.52 -22.29 81.13
C ASN A 3 26.71 -22.85 79.71
N GLN A 4 25.70 -23.52 79.14
CA GLN A 4 25.11 -23.09 77.87
C GLN A 4 23.71 -23.69 77.62
N ARG A 5 22.81 -22.80 77.22
CA ARG A 5 21.38 -22.95 77.00
C ARG A 5 21.05 -23.49 75.60
N LEU A 6 19.86 -24.09 75.53
CA LEU A 6 18.90 -24.16 74.42
C LEU A 6 19.20 -23.32 73.17
N MET A 7 19.01 -23.90 71.98
CA MET A 7 17.76 -23.74 71.21
C MET A 7 17.74 -24.64 69.97
N ILE A 8 16.88 -25.65 70.00
CA ILE A 8 16.35 -26.33 68.82
C ILE A 8 15.46 -25.31 68.10
N ARG A 9 15.90 -24.78 66.94
CA ARG A 9 15.01 -24.08 66.02
C ARG A 9 14.62 -25.01 64.88
N LYS A 10 13.36 -25.44 64.93
CA LYS A 10 12.60 -26.02 63.83
C LYS A 10 12.74 -25.13 62.59
N LEU A 11 13.35 -25.68 61.54
CA LEU A 11 13.13 -25.24 60.16
C LEU A 11 11.76 -25.77 59.73
N GLN A 12 10.69 -25.07 60.06
CA GLN A 12 9.37 -25.35 59.50
C GLN A 12 8.71 -24.05 59.04
N GLY A 13 8.49 -23.97 57.73
CA GLY A 13 7.37 -23.30 57.08
C GLY A 13 7.41 -21.77 57.05
N SER A 14 7.83 -21.19 55.92
CA SER A 14 7.33 -19.85 55.49
C SER A 14 7.76 -19.38 54.09
N SER A 15 8.44 -20.17 53.25
CA SER A 15 8.95 -19.65 51.96
C SER A 15 8.31 -20.25 50.71
N LEU A 16 7.52 -21.31 50.83
CA LEU A 16 6.86 -21.98 49.68
C LEU A 16 5.40 -21.57 49.46
N THR A 17 4.77 -20.89 50.42
CA THR A 17 3.37 -20.43 50.32
C THR A 17 3.24 -19.02 49.73
N LEU A 18 4.28 -18.18 49.74
CA LEU A 18 4.21 -16.88 49.07
C LEU A 18 4.21 -17.02 47.54
N ILE A 19 4.99 -17.95 46.98
CA ILE A 19 5.08 -18.12 45.51
C ILE A 19 3.76 -18.64 44.93
N SER A 20 3.01 -19.46 45.68
CA SER A 20 1.73 -20.03 45.20
C SER A 20 0.58 -19.02 45.12
N HIS A 21 0.67 -17.87 45.80
CA HIS A 21 -0.39 -16.85 45.80
C HIS A 21 -0.16 -15.77 44.74
N TYR A 22 1.08 -15.52 44.31
CA TYR A 22 1.38 -14.57 43.23
C TYR A 22 1.35 -15.22 41.84
N LEU A 23 1.62 -16.53 41.73
CA LEU A 23 1.54 -17.26 40.46
C LEU A 23 0.17 -17.15 39.77
N PRO A 24 -0.99 -17.34 40.46
CA PRO A 24 -2.29 -17.15 39.83
C PRO A 24 -2.59 -15.69 39.49
N ILE A 25 -2.08 -14.71 40.25
CA ILE A 25 -2.27 -13.28 39.96
C ILE A 25 -1.50 -12.87 38.70
N VAL A 26 -0.27 -13.37 38.54
CA VAL A 26 0.53 -13.15 37.32
C VAL A 26 -0.10 -13.87 36.12
N LEU A 27 -0.59 -15.11 36.29
CA LEU A 27 -1.27 -15.84 35.21
C LEU A 27 -2.58 -15.16 34.77
N VAL A 28 -3.40 -14.69 35.71
CA VAL A 28 -4.66 -13.97 35.43
C VAL A 28 -4.38 -12.61 34.79
N SER A 29 -3.32 -11.91 35.20
CA SER A 29 -2.84 -10.69 34.53
C SER A 29 -2.40 -10.96 33.09
N CYS A 30 -1.71 -12.06 32.81
CA CYS A 30 -1.31 -12.42 31.44
C CYS A 30 -2.51 -12.79 30.55
N ILE A 31 -3.52 -13.47 31.10
CA ILE A 31 -4.74 -13.84 30.38
C ILE A 31 -5.60 -12.61 30.08
N LEU A 32 -5.70 -11.65 31.00
CA LEU A 32 -6.46 -10.39 30.78
C LEU A 32 -5.79 -9.44 29.77
N CYS A 33 -4.48 -9.55 29.55
CA CYS A 33 -3.77 -8.80 28.51
C CYS A 33 -3.82 -9.47 27.12
N SER A 34 -4.33 -10.71 27.01
CA SER A 34 -4.38 -11.46 25.74
C SER A 34 -5.45 -10.96 24.76
N GLY A 35 -6.34 -10.07 25.20
CA GLY A 35 -7.45 -9.53 24.39
C GLY A 35 -7.31 -8.08 23.95
N CYS A 36 -6.27 -7.36 24.38
CA CYS A 36 -5.97 -6.03 23.89
C CYS A 36 -4.92 -6.13 22.78
N SER A 37 -5.34 -6.03 21.52
CA SER A 37 -4.40 -5.72 20.44
C SER A 37 -3.71 -4.39 20.80
N LEU A 38 -2.43 -4.45 21.15
CA LEU A 38 -1.63 -3.31 21.56
C LEU A 38 -1.46 -2.35 20.37
N SER A 39 -2.38 -1.39 20.23
CA SER A 39 -2.33 -0.23 19.31
C SER A 39 -1.70 -0.53 17.94
N GLU A 40 -2.16 -1.60 17.28
CA GLU A 40 -1.78 -1.86 15.89
C GLU A 40 -2.32 -0.73 15.01
N LYS A 41 -1.42 -0.04 14.30
CA LYS A 41 -1.83 1.02 13.37
C LYS A 41 -1.90 0.46 11.96
N LYS A 42 -3.04 0.65 11.29
CA LYS A 42 -3.15 0.37 9.86
C LYS A 42 -2.37 1.42 9.06
N ARG A 43 -1.73 0.98 7.98
CA ARG A 43 -1.02 1.80 7.00
C ARG A 43 -1.36 1.32 5.60
N ARG A 44 -1.67 2.22 4.69
CA ARG A 44 -1.76 1.92 3.27
C ARG A 44 -0.51 2.40 2.55
N VAL A 45 0.03 1.55 1.70
CA VAL A 45 1.10 1.88 0.78
C VAL A 45 0.50 1.92 -0.61
N ILE A 46 0.23 3.13 -1.08
CA ILE A 46 -0.49 3.38 -2.33
C ILE A 46 0.53 3.70 -3.41
N THR A 47 0.64 2.81 -4.40
CA THR A 47 1.47 3.03 -5.59
C THR A 47 0.57 3.32 -6.77
N VAL A 48 0.69 4.52 -7.35
CA VAL A 48 -0.01 4.92 -8.56
C VAL A 48 0.91 4.79 -9.75
N LEU A 49 0.48 4.06 -10.77
CA LEU A 49 1.11 4.02 -12.09
C LEU A 49 0.29 4.92 -13.03
N LEU A 50 0.88 6.03 -13.46
CA LEU A 50 0.21 7.08 -14.22
C LEU A 50 0.68 7.11 -15.67
N ASP A 51 -0.25 6.97 -16.62
CA ASP A 51 0.05 6.94 -18.04
C ASP A 51 0.41 8.32 -18.59
N TYR A 52 1.67 8.44 -19.02
CA TYR A 52 2.20 9.61 -19.70
C TYR A 52 2.44 9.36 -21.19
N SER A 53 2.03 8.23 -21.77
CA SER A 53 2.29 7.94 -23.18
C SER A 53 1.60 8.90 -24.16
N ALA A 54 2.03 8.91 -25.42
CA ALA A 54 1.47 9.79 -26.46
C ALA A 54 -0.03 9.56 -26.73
N SER A 55 -0.56 8.36 -26.46
CA SER A 55 -1.99 8.06 -26.67
C SER A 55 -2.90 8.77 -25.66
N SER A 56 -2.36 9.14 -24.50
CA SER A 56 -3.08 9.89 -23.48
C SER A 56 -3.16 11.37 -23.84
N SER A 57 -4.38 11.85 -24.14
CA SER A 57 -4.63 13.28 -24.35
C SER A 57 -4.46 14.08 -23.05
N GLU A 58 -4.21 15.39 -23.14
CA GLU A 58 -4.09 16.27 -21.97
C GLU A 58 -5.33 16.21 -21.07
N LYS A 59 -6.54 16.08 -21.65
CA LYS A 59 -7.78 15.92 -20.89
C LYS A 59 -7.81 14.61 -20.10
N VAL A 60 -7.30 13.53 -20.67
CA VAL A 60 -7.23 12.22 -20.00
C VAL A 60 -6.21 12.27 -18.87
N LEU A 61 -5.04 12.84 -19.12
CA LEU A 61 -4.03 13.06 -18.08
C LEU A 61 -4.58 13.91 -16.93
N ASP A 62 -5.32 14.98 -17.24
CA ASP A 62 -5.98 15.81 -16.23
C ASP A 62 -6.99 15.03 -15.39
N ASN A 63 -7.78 14.15 -16.01
CA ASN A 63 -8.68 13.27 -15.27
C ASN A 63 -7.91 12.34 -14.34
N TYR A 64 -6.81 11.74 -14.80
CA TYR A 64 -5.97 10.89 -13.95
C TYR A 64 -5.31 11.67 -12.80
N ILE A 65 -4.82 12.89 -13.04
CA ILE A 65 -4.28 13.76 -11.99
C ILE A 65 -5.36 14.10 -10.97
N ASN A 66 -6.60 14.36 -11.41
CA ASN A 66 -7.72 14.57 -10.51
C ASN A 66 -8.00 13.35 -9.62
N VAL A 67 -7.90 12.12 -10.16
CA VAL A 67 -8.04 10.90 -9.34
C VAL A 67 -6.93 10.81 -8.28
N VAL A 68 -5.68 11.10 -8.65
CA VAL A 68 -4.56 11.12 -7.69
C VAL A 68 -4.80 12.16 -6.59
N ASP A 69 -5.22 13.36 -6.97
CA ASP A 69 -5.32 14.49 -6.03
C ASP A 69 -6.58 14.44 -5.14
N LYS A 70 -7.73 14.18 -5.75
CA LYS A 70 -9.06 14.32 -5.12
C LYS A 70 -9.64 13.03 -4.57
N ASP A 71 -9.26 11.88 -5.13
CA ASP A 71 -9.75 10.59 -4.66
C ASP A 71 -8.70 9.90 -3.79
N ILE A 72 -7.45 9.83 -4.24
CA ILE A 72 -6.38 9.10 -3.54
C ILE A 72 -5.80 9.94 -2.41
N PHE A 73 -5.15 11.06 -2.74
CA PHE A 73 -4.41 11.87 -1.77
C PHE A 73 -5.33 12.48 -0.71
N ALA A 74 -6.52 12.92 -1.11
CA ALA A 74 -7.53 13.44 -0.19
C ALA A 74 -8.08 12.41 0.80
N SER A 75 -8.01 11.11 0.48
CA SER A 75 -8.50 10.01 1.32
C SER A 75 -7.39 9.38 2.17
N MET A 76 -6.18 9.95 2.19
CA MET A 76 -5.07 9.38 2.95
C MET A 76 -5.23 9.62 4.45
N GLY A 77 -4.98 8.56 5.22
CA GLY A 77 -4.89 8.59 6.67
C GLY A 77 -3.49 8.98 7.15
N PRO A 78 -3.31 9.23 8.46
CA PRO A 78 -2.07 9.77 9.02
C PRO A 78 -0.84 8.87 8.89
N ASN A 79 -1.02 7.58 8.55
CA ASN A 79 0.08 6.63 8.42
C ASN A 79 0.32 6.20 6.97
N ASP A 80 -0.46 6.71 6.03
CA ASP A 80 -0.43 6.25 4.66
C ASP A 80 0.77 6.82 3.90
N CYS A 81 1.16 6.10 2.85
CA CYS A 81 2.20 6.50 1.93
C CYS A 81 1.65 6.49 0.50
N LEU A 82 1.95 7.55 -0.26
CA LEU A 82 1.65 7.66 -1.68
C LEU A 82 2.95 7.72 -2.47
N THR A 83 3.07 6.88 -3.48
CA THR A 83 4.10 6.98 -4.52
C THR A 83 3.43 7.04 -5.88
N VAL A 84 3.79 8.01 -6.72
CA VAL A 84 3.33 8.08 -8.12
C VAL A 84 4.51 7.82 -9.04
N MET A 85 4.33 6.93 -10.01
CA MET A 85 5.32 6.56 -11.03
C MET A 85 4.74 6.73 -12.43
N PRO A 86 5.59 7.00 -13.43
CA PRO A 86 5.15 7.10 -14.82
C PRO A 86 4.99 5.72 -15.46
N ILE A 87 4.06 5.63 -16.42
CA ILE A 87 4.00 4.61 -17.46
C ILE A 87 4.35 5.28 -18.78
N ASP A 88 5.51 4.93 -19.35
CA ASP A 88 5.98 5.34 -20.68
C ASP A 88 7.20 4.50 -21.09
N GLN A 89 7.91 4.89 -22.16
CA GLN A 89 9.09 4.16 -22.65
C GLN A 89 10.23 4.04 -21.61
N ALA A 90 10.29 4.93 -20.63
CA ALA A 90 11.34 4.95 -19.61
C ALA A 90 10.93 4.27 -18.30
N SER A 91 9.74 3.65 -18.20
CA SER A 91 9.26 2.93 -17.01
C SER A 91 10.32 2.01 -16.37
N VAL A 92 11.14 1.34 -17.19
CA VAL A 92 12.21 0.46 -16.70
C VAL A 92 13.54 1.18 -16.48
N ARG A 93 13.91 2.09 -17.37
CA ARG A 93 15.25 2.69 -17.42
C ARG A 93 15.41 3.83 -16.42
N GLU A 94 14.33 4.57 -16.18
CA GLU A 94 14.28 5.70 -15.26
C GLU A 94 13.00 5.62 -14.41
N PRO A 95 12.92 4.66 -13.46
CA PRO A 95 11.79 4.55 -12.55
C PRO A 95 11.85 5.68 -11.51
N VAL A 96 11.41 6.87 -11.91
CA VAL A 96 11.40 8.06 -11.04
C VAL A 96 10.10 8.07 -10.24
N LYS A 97 10.21 8.23 -8.92
CA LYS A 97 9.07 8.60 -8.07
C LYS A 97 8.71 10.06 -8.35
N LEU A 98 7.67 10.28 -9.14
CA LEU A 98 7.22 11.62 -9.51
C LEU A 98 6.70 12.38 -8.29
N VAL A 99 6.01 11.66 -7.42
CA VAL A 99 5.50 12.12 -6.13
C VAL A 99 5.81 11.03 -5.10
N TYR A 100 6.24 11.45 -3.92
CA TYR A 100 6.42 10.59 -2.76
C TYR A 100 6.02 11.36 -1.50
N GLU A 101 4.95 10.91 -0.85
CA GLU A 101 4.44 11.50 0.39
C GLU A 101 4.24 10.37 1.41
N ASP A 102 4.99 10.40 2.51
CA ASP A 102 4.84 9.47 3.63
C ASP A 102 4.37 10.26 4.86
N LEU A 103 3.13 10.00 5.28
CA LEU A 103 2.50 10.74 6.36
C LEU A 103 2.92 10.27 7.75
N THR A 104 3.55 9.09 7.89
CA THR A 104 4.00 8.58 9.20
C THR A 104 5.04 9.45 9.88
N GLY A 105 5.88 10.14 9.10
CA GLY A 105 6.90 11.05 9.62
C GLY A 105 6.32 12.36 10.17
N ILE A 106 5.03 12.63 9.93
CA ILE A 106 4.41 13.91 10.22
C ILE A 106 3.66 13.84 11.55
N LYS A 107 4.01 14.74 12.47
CA LYS A 107 3.35 14.85 13.77
C LYS A 107 2.05 15.63 13.64
N PHE A 108 0.95 14.91 13.41
CA PHE A 108 -0.39 15.50 13.41
C PHE A 108 -1.00 15.63 14.81
N ASN A 109 -0.40 15.07 15.86
CA ASN A 109 -0.85 15.25 17.23
C ASN A 109 -0.10 16.41 17.91
N ARG A 110 -0.75 17.06 18.88
CA ARG A 110 -0.15 18.08 19.73
C ARG A 110 -0.37 17.73 21.20
N LYS A 111 0.58 18.10 22.06
CA LYS A 111 0.49 17.86 23.51
C LYS A 111 -0.72 18.53 24.17
N ASN A 112 -1.24 19.58 23.54
CA ASN A 112 -2.36 20.37 24.04
C ASN A 112 -3.70 19.96 23.41
N ASP A 113 -3.73 18.88 22.63
CA ASP A 113 -4.99 18.33 22.14
C ASP A 113 -5.78 17.81 23.35
N GLY A 114 -6.94 18.40 23.61
CA GLY A 114 -7.82 17.93 24.66
C GLY A 114 -8.28 16.49 24.36
N PHE A 115 -8.33 15.63 25.37
CA PHE A 115 -8.68 14.20 25.21
C PHE A 115 -10.00 13.98 24.46
N ALA A 116 -10.98 14.87 24.63
CA ALA A 116 -12.29 14.76 23.98
C ALA A 116 -12.29 15.10 22.48
N HIS A 117 -11.30 15.85 21.98
CA HIS A 117 -11.26 16.37 20.60
C HIS A 117 -9.94 16.08 19.87
N ALA A 118 -9.12 15.19 20.43
CA ALA A 118 -7.80 14.90 19.88
C ALA A 118 -7.90 14.32 18.47
N GLN A 119 -8.86 13.41 18.22
CA GLN A 119 -9.06 12.80 16.92
C GLN A 119 -9.52 13.83 15.88
N ASP A 120 -10.54 14.65 16.20
CA ASP A 120 -11.02 15.70 15.30
C ASP A 120 -9.92 16.71 14.95
N SER A 121 -9.09 17.05 15.94
CA SER A 121 -7.95 17.96 15.77
C SER A 121 -6.88 17.36 14.85
N ILE A 122 -6.61 16.05 14.97
CA ILE A 122 -5.72 15.32 14.08
C ILE A 122 -6.28 15.33 12.66
N GLN A 123 -7.55 14.97 12.47
CA GLN A 123 -8.18 14.94 11.14
C GLN A 123 -8.19 16.32 10.48
N THR A 124 -8.49 17.38 11.22
CA THR A 124 -8.44 18.76 10.72
C THR A 124 -7.04 19.13 10.23
N ARG A 125 -5.99 18.72 10.95
CA ARG A 125 -4.60 19.00 10.57
C ARG A 125 -4.14 18.17 9.37
N ILE A 126 -4.61 16.94 9.24
CA ILE A 126 -4.37 16.11 8.05
C ILE A 126 -5.03 16.75 6.83
N ALA A 127 -6.31 17.10 6.93
CA ALA A 127 -7.04 17.76 5.85
C ALA A 127 -6.38 19.09 5.43
N ALA A 128 -5.89 19.88 6.39
CA ALA A 128 -5.13 21.09 6.10
C ALA A 128 -3.78 20.80 5.41
N TYR A 129 -3.05 19.77 5.85
CA TYR A 129 -1.80 19.35 5.21
C TYR A 129 -2.04 18.94 3.76
N ILE A 130 -3.01 18.04 3.55
CA ILE A 130 -3.42 17.56 2.22
C ILE A 130 -3.77 18.76 1.35
N LYS A 131 -4.71 19.61 1.76
CA LYS A 131 -5.15 20.78 0.98
C LYS A 131 -4.00 21.70 0.58
N ASN A 132 -3.01 21.90 1.47
CA ASN A 132 -1.85 22.73 1.16
C ASN A 132 -0.88 22.06 0.18
N LYS A 133 -0.84 20.73 0.14
CA LYS A 133 0.04 19.95 -0.74
C LYS A 133 -0.55 19.66 -2.12
N GLN A 134 -1.87 19.58 -2.24
CA GLN A 134 -2.57 19.29 -3.50
C GLN A 134 -2.07 20.14 -4.69
N PRO A 135 -1.95 21.49 -4.60
CA PRO A 135 -1.47 22.28 -5.73
C PRO A 135 -0.03 21.95 -6.17
N VAL A 136 0.82 21.53 -5.21
CA VAL A 136 2.21 21.12 -5.48
C VAL A 136 2.23 19.77 -6.19
N ILE A 137 1.39 18.82 -5.77
CA ILE A 137 1.25 17.51 -6.42
C ILE A 137 0.71 17.69 -7.84
N GLU A 138 -0.39 18.41 -8.02
CA GLU A 138 -0.99 18.66 -9.33
C GLU A 138 0.00 19.30 -10.30
N SER A 139 0.67 20.39 -9.90
CA SER A 139 1.67 21.06 -10.74
C SER A 139 2.86 20.16 -11.04
N THR A 140 3.35 19.39 -10.06
CA THR A 140 4.43 18.42 -10.27
C THR A 140 4.05 17.39 -11.33
N LEU A 141 2.87 16.78 -11.24
CA LEU A 141 2.42 15.78 -12.19
C LEU A 141 2.19 16.36 -13.59
N ARG A 142 1.71 17.60 -13.70
CA ARG A 142 1.58 18.30 -14.99
C ARG A 142 2.93 18.57 -15.63
N ASP A 143 3.90 19.06 -14.86
CA ASP A 143 5.25 19.36 -15.34
C ASP A 143 5.99 18.12 -15.86
N GLN A 144 5.68 16.94 -15.33
CA GLN A 144 6.28 15.69 -15.81
C GLN A 144 5.92 15.39 -17.26
N ARG A 145 4.76 15.80 -17.76
CA ARG A 145 4.40 15.63 -19.18
C ARG A 145 5.40 16.32 -20.11
N ILE A 146 5.83 17.53 -19.73
CA ILE A 146 6.82 18.30 -20.49
C ILE A 146 8.21 17.65 -20.39
N LYS A 147 8.61 17.26 -19.17
CA LYS A 147 9.92 16.66 -18.90
C LYS A 147 10.11 15.31 -19.59
N ARG A 148 9.02 14.57 -19.78
CA ARG A 148 9.02 13.20 -20.30
C ARG A 148 8.60 13.11 -21.77
N ARG A 149 8.58 14.25 -22.48
CA ARG A 149 8.22 14.32 -23.91
C ARG A 149 9.06 13.39 -24.80
N ASP A 150 10.30 13.12 -24.39
CA ASP A 150 11.23 12.27 -25.14
C ASP A 150 10.99 10.76 -24.91
N TYR A 151 10.08 10.40 -24.00
CA TYR A 151 9.71 9.03 -23.64
C TYR A 151 8.32 8.61 -24.13
N LEU A 152 7.68 9.42 -24.97
CA LEU A 152 6.28 9.24 -25.37
C LEU A 152 6.06 8.17 -26.47
N TYR A 153 7.13 7.55 -26.99
CA TYR A 153 7.05 6.69 -28.17
C TYR A 153 6.30 5.36 -27.96
N TYR A 154 6.28 4.86 -26.72
CA TYR A 154 5.76 3.53 -26.36
C TYR A 154 5.08 3.59 -24.98
N THR A 155 4.13 2.68 -24.75
CA THR A 155 3.42 2.54 -23.46
C THR A 155 3.88 1.25 -22.79
N ASP A 156 4.75 1.34 -21.79
CA ASP A 156 5.32 0.19 -21.09
C ASP A 156 4.72 -0.02 -19.68
N ILE A 157 3.50 -0.57 -19.64
CA ILE A 157 2.76 -0.89 -18.42
C ILE A 157 3.43 -2.08 -17.70
N LEU A 158 3.86 -3.09 -18.44
CA LEU A 158 4.56 -4.25 -17.88
C LEU A 158 5.86 -3.84 -17.19
N GLY A 159 6.64 -2.96 -17.82
CA GLY A 159 7.84 -2.38 -17.23
C GLY A 159 7.56 -1.60 -15.96
N ALA A 160 6.50 -0.78 -15.94
CA ALA A 160 6.09 -0.02 -14.76
C ALA A 160 5.65 -0.94 -13.61
N LEU A 161 4.84 -1.96 -13.91
CA LEU A 161 4.41 -2.97 -12.93
C LEU A 161 5.59 -3.74 -12.33
N ARG A 162 6.62 -4.05 -13.11
CA ARG A 162 7.81 -4.71 -12.55
C ARG A 162 8.52 -3.84 -11.50
N GLN A 163 8.43 -2.52 -11.60
CA GLN A 163 9.05 -1.62 -10.61
C GLN A 163 8.29 -1.58 -9.28
N THR A 164 7.00 -1.94 -9.27
CA THR A 164 6.19 -1.89 -8.06
C THR A 164 6.66 -2.87 -7.00
N ASP A 165 7.34 -3.96 -7.39
CA ASP A 165 7.88 -4.97 -6.46
C ASP A 165 8.82 -4.33 -5.42
N ASN A 166 9.64 -3.36 -5.85
CA ASN A 166 10.54 -2.60 -4.97
C ASN A 166 9.81 -1.59 -4.06
N MET A 167 8.49 -1.44 -4.19
CA MET A 167 7.68 -0.49 -3.44
C MET A 167 6.72 -1.15 -2.46
N LEU A 168 6.59 -2.48 -2.52
CA LEU A 168 5.71 -3.22 -1.63
C LEU A 168 6.31 -3.24 -0.22
N GLU A 169 5.51 -2.86 0.77
CA GLU A 169 5.88 -3.10 2.16
C GLU A 169 5.52 -4.51 2.58
N VAL A 170 6.47 -5.20 3.20
CA VAL A 170 6.26 -6.50 3.81
C VAL A 170 6.01 -6.28 5.29
N THR A 171 4.77 -6.48 5.74
CA THR A 171 4.44 -6.51 7.17
C THR A 171 5.08 -7.75 7.80
N PRO A 172 6.07 -7.61 8.70
CA PRO A 172 6.65 -8.76 9.38
C PRO A 172 5.62 -9.39 10.31
N GLN A 173 5.56 -10.72 10.33
CA GLN A 173 4.84 -11.43 11.40
C GLN A 173 5.69 -11.34 12.67
N ILE A 174 5.28 -10.51 13.61
CA ILE A 174 5.92 -10.41 14.92
C ILE A 174 5.19 -11.25 15.95
N SER A 175 5.92 -11.75 16.94
CA SER A 175 5.31 -12.51 18.04
C SER A 175 4.61 -11.58 19.05
N GLN A 176 3.63 -12.08 19.80
CA GLN A 176 2.95 -11.32 20.87
C GLN A 176 3.92 -10.72 21.90
N TRP A 177 5.04 -11.39 22.16
CA TRP A 177 6.09 -10.87 23.04
C TRP A 177 6.81 -9.66 22.44
N GLU A 178 7.07 -9.68 21.13
CA GLU A 178 7.65 -8.54 20.42
C GLU A 178 6.68 -7.37 20.32
N GLU A 179 5.39 -7.63 20.13
CA GLU A 179 4.34 -6.61 20.23
C GLU A 179 4.33 -5.94 21.61
N CYS A 180 4.32 -6.74 22.69
CA CYS A 180 4.43 -6.24 24.06
C CYS A 180 5.71 -5.40 24.27
N LYS A 181 6.86 -5.90 23.80
CA LYS A 181 8.13 -5.18 23.90
C LYS A 181 8.07 -3.85 23.16
N ASN A 182 7.56 -3.84 21.94
CA ASN A 182 7.44 -2.65 21.10
C ASN A 182 6.52 -1.61 21.76
N PHE A 183 5.40 -2.04 22.32
CA PHE A 183 4.50 -1.16 23.06
C PHE A 183 5.20 -0.49 24.25
N VAL A 184 5.89 -1.27 25.10
CA VAL A 184 6.57 -0.74 26.30
C VAL A 184 7.66 0.28 25.93
N ILE A 185 8.39 0.07 24.83
CA ILE A 185 9.44 0.99 24.37
C ILE A 185 8.91 2.09 23.43
N GLY A 186 7.60 2.18 23.23
CA GLY A 186 6.96 3.18 22.38
C GLY A 186 7.22 3.03 20.89
N ARG A 187 7.64 1.84 20.42
CA ARG A 187 7.75 1.53 18.99
C ARG A 187 6.37 1.19 18.44
N THR A 188 5.99 1.89 17.37
CA THR A 188 4.74 1.64 16.66
C THR A 188 4.95 0.52 15.65
N HIS A 189 4.08 -0.49 15.68
CA HIS A 189 4.00 -1.49 14.63
C HIS A 189 2.88 -1.11 13.66
N TYR A 190 3.15 -1.25 12.37
CA TYR A 190 2.16 -1.04 11.33
C TYR A 190 1.81 -2.36 10.67
N THR A 191 0.53 -2.56 10.43
CA THR A 191 0.09 -3.55 9.44
C THR A 191 -0.20 -2.82 8.16
N SER A 192 0.68 -3.07 7.19
CA SER A 192 0.65 -2.43 5.88
C SER A 192 -0.23 -3.23 4.91
N GLU A 193 -1.07 -2.50 4.18
CA GLU A 193 -1.82 -2.98 3.02
C GLU A 193 -1.29 -2.29 1.77
N ASN A 194 -0.87 -3.08 0.77
CA ASN A 194 -0.36 -2.55 -0.49
C ASN A 194 -1.51 -2.36 -1.48
N VAL A 195 -1.64 -1.15 -2.00
CA VAL A 195 -2.66 -0.77 -2.99
C VAL A 195 -1.96 -0.27 -4.24
N ILE A 196 -2.27 -0.87 -5.39
CA ILE A 196 -1.75 -0.44 -6.69
C ILE A 196 -2.92 0.15 -7.48
N VAL A 197 -2.77 1.39 -7.93
CA VAL A 197 -3.75 2.05 -8.80
C VAL A 197 -3.10 2.32 -10.15
N ILE A 198 -3.69 1.83 -11.22
CA ILE A 198 -3.20 2.01 -12.59
C ILE A 198 -4.16 2.95 -13.31
N LEU A 199 -3.64 4.09 -13.75
CA LEU A 199 -4.37 5.13 -14.46
C LEU A 199 -3.89 5.12 -15.92
N SER A 200 -4.53 4.29 -16.75
CA SER A 200 -4.12 4.03 -18.14
C SER A 200 -5.29 3.46 -18.95
N ASP A 201 -5.22 3.60 -20.28
CA ASP A 201 -6.09 2.89 -21.22
C ASP A 201 -5.86 1.37 -21.25
N MET A 202 -4.79 0.91 -20.59
CA MET A 202 -4.34 -0.48 -20.50
C MET A 202 -3.87 -1.06 -21.84
N ILE A 203 -3.54 -0.22 -22.81
CA ILE A 203 -2.97 -0.62 -24.10
C ILE A 203 -1.44 -0.68 -23.96
N GLN A 204 -0.90 -1.88 -23.71
CA GLN A 204 0.54 -2.11 -23.80
C GLN A 204 0.99 -1.87 -25.24
N ASP A 205 2.02 -1.06 -25.44
CA ASP A 205 2.60 -0.80 -26.75
C ASP A 205 4.12 -0.70 -26.67
N THR A 206 4.79 -1.84 -26.73
CA THR A 206 6.25 -1.94 -26.84
C THR A 206 6.64 -2.82 -28.03
N PRO A 207 7.91 -2.77 -28.50
CA PRO A 207 8.39 -3.64 -29.58
C PRO A 207 8.17 -5.13 -29.31
N GLU A 208 8.22 -5.56 -28.06
CA GLU A 208 8.06 -6.96 -27.63
C GLU A 208 6.59 -7.38 -27.51
N CYS A 209 5.69 -6.43 -27.19
CA CYS A 209 4.27 -6.70 -26.98
C CYS A 209 3.44 -5.46 -27.28
N SER A 210 2.59 -5.52 -28.30
CA SER A 210 1.69 -4.42 -28.67
C SER A 210 0.25 -4.87 -28.84
N PHE A 211 -0.66 -4.22 -28.11
CA PHE A 211 -2.11 -4.37 -28.26
C PHE A 211 -2.69 -3.44 -29.33
N ASN A 212 -1.88 -2.52 -29.87
CA ASN A 212 -2.33 -1.50 -30.83
C ASN A 212 -2.26 -1.98 -32.29
N SER A 213 -1.42 -2.98 -32.59
CA SER A 213 -1.23 -3.52 -33.94
C SER A 213 -2.49 -4.19 -34.53
N ARG A 214 -2.61 -4.23 -35.87
CA ARG A 214 -3.71 -4.95 -36.57
C ARG A 214 -3.63 -6.47 -36.42
N ALA A 215 -2.45 -7.00 -36.08
CA ALA A 215 -2.22 -8.38 -35.69
C ALA A 215 -2.40 -8.58 -34.17
N ALA A 216 -3.27 -7.76 -33.55
CA ALA A 216 -3.49 -7.69 -32.12
C ALA A 216 -3.47 -9.08 -31.46
N LEU A 217 -2.74 -9.17 -30.35
CA LEU A 217 -2.55 -10.38 -29.56
C LEU A 217 -3.87 -11.14 -29.42
N ASN A 218 -3.97 -12.28 -30.12
CA ASN A 218 -5.06 -13.20 -29.91
C ASN A 218 -4.84 -13.96 -28.59
N TYR A 219 -5.91 -14.51 -28.01
CA TYR A 219 -5.88 -15.17 -26.70
C TYR A 219 -4.77 -16.23 -26.56
N ARG A 220 -4.47 -16.98 -27.63
CA ARG A 220 -3.41 -18.02 -27.61
C ARG A 220 -2.00 -17.40 -27.51
N GLN A 221 -1.76 -16.31 -28.22
CA GLN A 221 -0.49 -15.57 -28.14
C GLN A 221 -0.34 -14.90 -26.78
N ALA A 222 -1.41 -14.33 -26.24
CA ALA A 222 -1.44 -13.74 -24.90
C ALA A 222 -1.06 -14.75 -23.82
N GLY A 223 -1.65 -15.94 -23.85
CA GLY A 223 -1.32 -17.00 -22.89
C GLY A 223 0.15 -17.43 -22.96
N LYS A 224 0.72 -17.60 -24.16
CA LYS A 224 2.15 -17.92 -24.32
C LYS A 224 3.05 -16.82 -23.77
N TYR A 225 2.76 -15.56 -24.11
CA TYR A 225 3.54 -14.43 -23.65
C TYR A 225 3.51 -14.28 -22.12
N LEU A 226 2.35 -14.46 -21.48
CA LEU A 226 2.24 -14.46 -20.02
C LEU A 226 3.06 -15.57 -19.35
N GLN A 227 3.11 -16.76 -19.97
CA GLN A 227 3.95 -17.86 -19.48
C GLN A 227 5.44 -17.56 -19.65
N GLU A 228 5.84 -16.92 -20.75
CA GLU A 228 7.21 -16.45 -20.96
C GLU A 228 7.59 -15.39 -19.93
N LEU A 229 6.72 -14.43 -19.63
CA LEU A 229 6.96 -13.43 -18.57
C LEU A 229 7.15 -14.09 -17.21
N LYS A 230 6.31 -15.08 -16.87
CA LYS A 230 6.39 -15.80 -15.60
C LYS A 230 7.65 -16.66 -15.49
N SER A 231 7.96 -17.45 -16.53
CA SER A 231 9.13 -18.33 -16.54
C SER A 231 10.46 -17.57 -16.61
N SER A 232 10.48 -16.35 -17.17
CA SER A 232 11.65 -15.47 -17.22
C SER A 232 11.79 -14.54 -16.01
N ASN A 233 10.98 -14.71 -14.96
CA ASN A 233 10.97 -13.87 -13.76
C ASN A 233 10.79 -12.36 -14.07
N LYS A 234 10.03 -12.04 -15.13
CA LYS A 234 9.68 -10.67 -15.52
C LYS A 234 8.29 -10.25 -15.00
N MET A 235 7.54 -11.18 -14.41
CA MET A 235 6.27 -10.93 -13.75
C MET A 235 6.52 -10.83 -12.23
N PRO A 236 6.24 -9.69 -11.58
CA PRO A 236 6.41 -9.54 -10.14
C PRO A 236 5.39 -10.40 -9.36
N ASP A 237 5.73 -10.77 -8.13
CA ASP A 237 4.77 -11.39 -7.20
C ASP A 237 4.05 -10.29 -6.43
N LEU A 238 2.81 -10.01 -6.83
CA LEU A 238 1.95 -8.98 -6.25
C LEU A 238 1.02 -9.55 -5.18
N LYS A 239 1.46 -10.62 -4.50
CA LYS A 239 0.71 -11.26 -3.42
C LYS A 239 0.30 -10.23 -2.36
N LYS A 240 -0.97 -10.28 -1.94
CA LYS A 240 -1.60 -9.34 -0.98
C LYS A 240 -1.71 -7.89 -1.47
N CYS A 241 -1.44 -7.61 -2.75
CA CYS A 241 -1.70 -6.30 -3.33
C CYS A 241 -3.14 -6.21 -3.82
N LYS A 242 -3.81 -5.11 -3.48
CA LYS A 242 -5.12 -4.75 -4.03
C LYS A 242 -4.90 -3.89 -5.26
N VAL A 243 -5.47 -4.29 -6.41
CA VAL A 243 -5.24 -3.58 -7.68
C VAL A 243 -6.52 -2.92 -8.18
N PHE A 244 -6.43 -1.64 -8.53
CA PHE A 244 -7.49 -0.85 -9.16
C PHE A 244 -7.00 -0.35 -10.51
N ILE A 245 -7.83 -0.47 -11.53
CA ILE A 245 -7.51 -0.05 -12.90
C ILE A 245 -8.60 0.89 -13.39
N ILE A 246 -8.21 2.13 -13.68
CA ILE A 246 -9.08 3.23 -14.09
C ILE A 246 -8.60 3.75 -15.45
N GLY A 247 -9.55 4.02 -16.34
CA GLY A 247 -9.28 4.47 -17.71
C GLY A 247 -9.21 3.36 -18.75
N ALA A 248 -9.33 2.09 -18.37
CA ALA A 248 -9.18 0.96 -19.29
C ALA A 248 -10.16 1.05 -20.47
N THR A 249 -9.63 1.06 -21.69
CA THR A 249 -10.43 1.26 -22.92
C THR A 249 -9.77 0.60 -24.15
N GLY A 250 -10.37 0.78 -25.32
CA GLY A 250 -9.89 0.23 -26.58
C GLY A 250 -10.71 0.76 -27.76
N ARG A 251 -10.28 0.45 -28.98
CA ARG A 251 -10.91 0.95 -30.22
C ARG A 251 -12.29 0.34 -30.49
N ASN A 252 -12.51 -0.89 -30.01
CA ASN A 252 -13.77 -1.62 -30.17
C ASN A 252 -13.93 -2.65 -29.05
N ALA A 253 -15.14 -3.20 -28.92
CA ALA A 253 -15.49 -4.15 -27.86
C ALA A 253 -14.58 -5.40 -27.85
N VAL A 254 -14.25 -5.95 -29.01
CA VAL A 254 -13.38 -7.13 -29.12
C VAL A 254 -11.98 -6.84 -28.58
N GLN A 255 -11.41 -5.67 -28.90
CA GLN A 255 -10.11 -5.26 -28.38
C GLN A 255 -10.19 -5.06 -26.86
N ILE A 256 -11.23 -4.41 -26.35
CA ILE A 256 -11.44 -4.19 -24.92
C ILE A 256 -11.49 -5.52 -24.17
N ASP A 257 -12.23 -6.50 -24.68
CA ASP A 257 -12.37 -7.81 -24.04
C ASP A 257 -11.06 -8.61 -24.06
N ASN A 258 -10.29 -8.53 -25.15
CA ASN A 258 -8.97 -9.15 -25.24
C ASN A 258 -7.98 -8.52 -24.26
N ILE A 259 -7.93 -7.19 -24.18
CA ILE A 259 -7.08 -6.44 -23.25
C ILE A 259 -7.47 -6.79 -21.80
N ARG A 260 -8.77 -6.76 -21.49
CA ARG A 260 -9.27 -7.13 -20.17
C ARG A 260 -8.88 -8.55 -19.79
N SER A 261 -9.08 -9.50 -20.70
CA SER A 261 -8.75 -10.92 -20.48
C SER A 261 -7.25 -11.11 -20.23
N PHE A 262 -6.40 -10.41 -21.00
CA PHE A 262 -4.96 -10.42 -20.79
C PHE A 262 -4.61 -9.95 -19.38
N TRP A 263 -5.09 -8.77 -18.97
CA TRP A 263 -4.73 -8.18 -17.68
C TRP A 263 -5.30 -8.95 -16.50
N GLN A 264 -6.53 -9.45 -16.58
CA GLN A 264 -7.09 -10.33 -15.55
C GLN A 264 -6.24 -11.58 -15.36
N THR A 265 -5.79 -12.19 -16.46
CA THR A 265 -4.89 -13.35 -16.40
C THR A 265 -3.53 -12.97 -15.83
N TYR A 266 -2.97 -11.82 -16.23
CA TYR A 266 -1.71 -11.29 -15.70
C TYR A 266 -1.77 -11.13 -14.18
N PHE A 267 -2.79 -10.42 -13.65
CA PHE A 267 -2.93 -10.17 -12.22
C PHE A 267 -3.22 -11.44 -11.42
N GLN A 268 -3.97 -12.39 -12.00
CA GLN A 268 -4.14 -13.70 -11.40
C GLN A 268 -2.80 -14.46 -11.32
N MET A 269 -2.00 -14.44 -12.38
CA MET A 269 -0.71 -15.14 -12.43
C MET A 269 0.36 -14.52 -11.52
N SER A 270 0.23 -13.22 -11.21
CA SER A 270 1.05 -12.48 -10.24
C SER A 270 0.51 -12.50 -8.81
N ASN A 271 -0.53 -13.27 -8.51
CA ASN A 271 -1.16 -13.36 -7.18
C ASN A 271 -1.75 -12.04 -6.64
N ALA A 272 -2.02 -11.07 -7.51
CA ALA A 272 -2.71 -9.84 -7.14
C ALA A 272 -4.21 -10.07 -6.94
N ASP A 273 -4.82 -9.21 -6.11
CA ASP A 273 -6.26 -9.18 -5.90
C ASP A 273 -6.87 -7.97 -6.64
N LEU A 274 -7.36 -8.21 -7.86
CA LEU A 274 -7.94 -7.19 -8.73
C LEU A 274 -9.33 -6.77 -8.22
N GLN A 275 -9.42 -5.58 -7.62
CA GLN A 275 -10.65 -5.05 -7.02
C GLN A 275 -11.58 -4.39 -8.05
N ALA A 276 -11.01 -3.67 -9.02
CA ALA A 276 -11.77 -2.95 -10.03
C ALA A 276 -11.01 -2.84 -11.35
N TYR A 277 -11.77 -2.89 -12.45
CA TYR A 277 -11.26 -2.74 -13.81
C TYR A 277 -12.31 -2.02 -14.65
N GLY A 278 -11.97 -0.87 -15.22
CA GLY A 278 -12.84 -0.21 -16.18
C GLY A 278 -12.41 1.22 -16.51
N TYR A 279 -13.23 1.89 -17.33
CA TYR A 279 -13.00 3.28 -17.70
C TYR A 279 -13.31 4.23 -16.54
N ASN A 280 -14.50 4.12 -15.93
CA ASN A 280 -14.96 4.93 -14.79
C ASN A 280 -15.26 4.02 -13.59
N VAL A 281 -14.27 3.71 -12.78
CA VAL A 281 -14.42 2.88 -11.56
C VAL A 281 -13.83 3.56 -10.32
N GLU A 282 -13.67 4.88 -10.39
CA GLU A 282 -13.16 5.74 -9.32
C GLU A 282 -14.00 5.58 -8.05
N ASP A 283 -15.33 5.43 -8.20
CA ASP A 283 -16.24 5.25 -7.08
C ASP A 283 -15.92 4.02 -6.22
N LYS A 284 -15.45 2.93 -6.84
CA LYS A 284 -15.01 1.72 -6.13
C LYS A 284 -13.72 1.97 -5.35
N LEU A 285 -12.79 2.71 -5.93
CA LEU A 285 -11.56 3.12 -5.26
C LEU A 285 -11.88 4.02 -4.06
N THR A 286 -12.66 5.08 -4.24
CA THR A 286 -13.03 6.01 -3.18
C THR A 286 -13.80 5.31 -2.05
N LYS A 287 -14.74 4.42 -2.38
CA LYS A 287 -15.44 3.60 -1.37
C LYS A 287 -14.49 2.71 -0.59
N TYR A 288 -13.55 2.06 -1.27
CA TYR A 288 -12.56 1.19 -0.64
C TYR A 288 -11.64 2.00 0.30
N LEU A 289 -11.13 3.15 -0.16
CA LEU A 289 -10.30 4.03 0.66
C LEU A 289 -11.08 4.56 1.87
N ALA A 290 -12.35 4.96 1.70
CA ALA A 290 -13.17 5.42 2.82
C ALA A 290 -13.53 4.32 3.84
N SER A 291 -13.70 3.07 3.40
CA SER A 291 -14.13 1.97 4.28
C SER A 291 -13.06 1.51 5.29
N ASN A 292 -11.79 1.81 5.02
CA ASN A 292 -10.66 1.35 5.83
C ASN A 292 -10.20 2.36 6.90
N ASP A 293 -10.87 3.51 7.01
CA ASP A 293 -10.62 4.52 8.05
C ASP A 293 -11.37 4.23 9.38
N ASN A 294 -11.99 3.04 9.51
CA ASN A 294 -12.62 2.53 10.74
C ASN A 294 -11.80 1.41 11.43
#